data_AF-A0ABD4QFT4-F1
#
_entry.id   AF-A0ABD4QFT4-F1
#
_cell.length_a   1.000
_cell.length_b   1.000
_cell.length_c   1.000
_cell.angle_alpha   90.00
_cell.angle_beta   90.00
_cell.angle_gamma   90.00
#
_symmetry.space_group_name_H-M   'P 1'
#
loop_
_entity.id
_entity.type
_entity.pdbx_description
1 polymer ?
#
loop_
_entity_poly.entity_id
_entity_poly.type
_entity_poly.pdbx_seq_one_letter_code
_entity_poly.pdbx_strand_id
1 'polypeptide(L)'
;MSNDAFYFGVVPIFASTAQAYGIEEIEIVRTVVLTQAAHFLLPLVPATILLTGMLKLNIAEYVRFTLKWSILTCLVLMSIAWLTGAIMTS
;
A
#
# COMPACT_ATOMS: atom_id res chain seq x y z
N MET A 1 9.96 -2.84 -4.65
CA MET A 1 10.87 -2.29 -3.62
C MET A 1 11.06 -3.33 -2.54
N SER A 2 12.27 -3.46 -1.97
CA SER A 2 12.44 -4.23 -0.73
C SER A 2 11.63 -3.54 0.37
N ASN A 3 10.96 -4.33 1.20
CA ASN A 3 10.21 -3.87 2.37
C ASN A 3 11.05 -2.93 3.25
N ASP A 4 12.35 -3.20 3.37
CA ASP A 4 13.33 -2.38 4.11
C ASP A 4 13.51 -0.97 3.53
N ALA A 5 13.58 -0.85 2.20
CA ALA A 5 13.78 0.45 1.56
C ALA A 5 12.56 1.38 1.78
N PHE A 6 11.37 0.79 1.90
CA PHE A 6 10.16 1.54 2.23
C PHE A 6 10.16 1.97 3.70
N TYR A 7 10.42 1.06 4.64
CA TYR A 7 10.40 1.37 6.07
C TYR A 7 11.53 2.30 6.54
N PHE A 8 12.74 2.16 6.00
CA PHE A 8 13.88 2.98 6.42
C PHE A 8 14.10 4.21 5.55
N GLY A 9 13.63 4.20 4.30
CA GLY A 9 13.81 5.33 3.38
C GLY A 9 12.60 6.25 3.31
N VAL A 10 11.39 5.71 3.23
CA VAL A 10 10.19 6.47 2.83
C VAL A 10 9.33 6.85 4.03
N VAL A 11 9.11 5.93 4.97
CA VAL A 11 8.30 6.18 6.18
C VAL A 11 8.84 7.33 7.03
N PRO A 12 10.16 7.48 7.28
CA PRO A 12 10.69 8.58 8.10
C PRO A 12 10.49 9.96 7.45
N ILE A 13 10.48 10.03 6.12
CA ILE A 13 10.21 11.26 5.37
C ILE A 13 8.76 11.69 5.58
N PHE A 14 7.81 10.75 5.47
CA PHE A 14 6.40 11.03 5.72
C PHE A 14 6.14 11.42 7.18
N ALA A 15 6.75 10.72 8.13
CA ALA A 15 6.73 11.04 9.55
C ALA A 15 7.19 12.48 9.83
N SER A 16 8.35 12.87 9.28
CA SER A 16 8.90 14.23 9.42
C SER A 16 8.00 15.30 8.81
N THR A 17 7.37 14.99 7.67
CA THR A 17 6.47 15.92 6.97
C THR A 17 5.16 16.09 7.75
N ALA A 18 4.64 15.01 8.33
CA ALA A 18 3.39 15.03 9.10
C ALA A 18 3.55 15.72 10.46
N GLN A 19 4.72 15.64 11.08
CA GLN A 19 5.09 16.48 12.23
C GLN A 19 4.94 17.98 11.91
N ALA A 20 5.29 18.41 10.70
CA ALA A 20 5.13 19.81 10.27
C ALA A 20 3.64 20.23 10.14
N TYR A 21 2.72 19.26 10.04
CA TYR A 21 1.27 19.47 10.05
C TYR A 21 0.62 19.20 11.41
N GLY A 22 1.41 18.95 12.47
CA GLY A 22 0.93 18.70 13.82
C GLY A 22 0.37 17.29 14.05
N ILE A 23 0.65 16.35 13.14
CA ILE A 23 0.26 14.93 13.28
C ILE A 23 1.36 14.19 14.05
N GLU A 24 0.97 13.37 15.03
CA GLU A 24 1.92 12.60 15.82
C GLU A 24 2.57 11.49 14.98
N GLU A 25 3.87 11.32 15.12
CA GLU A 25 4.67 10.37 14.31
C GLU A 25 4.18 8.92 14.45
N ILE A 26 3.61 8.58 15.60
CA ILE A 26 3.04 7.27 15.89
C ILE A 26 1.80 6.95 15.03
N GLU A 27 1.02 7.96 14.65
CA GLU A 27 -0.16 7.79 13.79
C GLU A 27 0.25 7.46 12.35
N ILE A 28 1.35 8.07 11.87
CA ILE A 28 1.94 7.77 10.57
C ILE A 28 2.40 6.31 10.53
N VAL A 29 3.12 5.86 11.56
CA VAL A 29 3.61 4.48 11.62
C VAL A 29 2.45 3.47 11.63
N ARG A 30 1.39 3.73 12.39
CA ARG A 30 0.18 2.87 12.41
C ARG A 30 -0.51 2.84 11.05
N THR A 31 -0.68 3.99 10.42
CA THR A 31 -1.30 4.11 9.10
C THR A 31 -0.48 3.36 8.05
N VAL A 32 0.84 3.48 8.08
CA VAL A 32 1.75 2.77 7.16
C VAL A 32 1.60 1.26 7.31
N VAL A 33 1.57 0.72 8.53
CA VAL A 33 1.43 -0.72 8.78
C VAL A 33 0.10 -1.26 8.24
N LEU A 34 -0.99 -0.49 8.39
CA LEU A 34 -2.30 -0.86 7.83
C LEU A 34 -2.30 -0.82 6.29
N THR A 35 -1.63 0.17 5.72
CA THR A 35 -1.56 0.34 4.26
C THR A 35 -0.63 -0.67 3.59
N GLN A 36 0.27 -1.32 4.33
CA GLN A 36 1.19 -2.33 3.80
C GLN A 36 0.50 -3.60 3.30
N ALA A 37 -0.70 -3.93 3.81
CA ALA A 37 -1.51 -4.99 3.23
C ALA A 37 -1.96 -4.67 1.79
N ALA A 38 -2.17 -3.39 1.47
CA ALA A 38 -2.46 -2.94 0.10
C ALA A 38 -1.23 -2.97 -0.81
N HIS A 39 -0.02 -2.91 -0.25
CA HIS A 39 1.24 -2.88 -1.01
C HIS A 39 1.51 -4.20 -1.75
N PHE A 40 1.03 -5.33 -1.21
CA PHE A 40 1.14 -6.64 -1.86
C PHE A 40 0.27 -6.79 -3.13
N LEU A 41 -0.61 -5.83 -3.42
CA LEU A 41 -1.45 -5.82 -4.63
C LEU A 41 -0.90 -4.94 -5.75
N LEU A 42 0.21 -4.22 -5.54
CA LEU A 42 0.83 -3.42 -6.60
C LEU A 42 1.36 -4.38 -7.68
N PRO A 43 0.97 -4.21 -8.95
CA PRO A 43 1.25 -5.16 -10.05
C PRO A 43 2.74 -5.31 -10.43
N LEU A 44 3.66 -4.74 -9.64
CA LEU A 44 5.11 -4.91 -9.74
C LEU A 44 5.70 -5.88 -8.71
N VAL A 45 4.89 -6.62 -7.96
CA VAL A 45 5.41 -7.69 -7.09
C VAL A 45 6.05 -8.77 -7.98
N PRO A 46 7.33 -9.14 -7.77
CA PRO A 46 8.04 -10.10 -8.62
C PRO A 46 7.32 -11.44 -8.81
N ALA A 47 6.55 -11.87 -7.80
CA ALA A 47 5.72 -13.07 -7.87
C ALA A 47 4.67 -13.01 -8.99
N THR A 48 4.10 -11.84 -9.27
CA THR A 48 3.10 -11.63 -10.32
C THR A 48 3.72 -11.78 -11.72
N ILE A 49 4.95 -11.27 -11.89
CA ILE A 49 5.72 -11.40 -13.15
C ILE A 49 6.09 -12.87 -13.38
N LEU A 50 6.54 -13.57 -12.33
CA LEU A 50 6.84 -15.00 -12.40
C LEU A 50 5.60 -15.83 -12.76
N LEU A 51 4.47 -15.58 -12.09
CA LEU A 51 3.22 -16.31 -12.29
C LEU A 51 2.65 -16.11 -13.70
N THR A 52 2.63 -14.86 -14.19
CA THR A 52 2.17 -14.56 -15.56
C THR A 52 3.09 -15.17 -16.62
N GLY A 53 4.41 -15.21 -16.37
CA GLY A 53 5.38 -15.91 -17.21
C GLY A 53 5.17 -17.44 -17.25
N MET A 54 4.88 -18.07 -16.11
CA MET A 54 4.56 -19.51 -16.03
C MET A 54 3.27 -19.86 -16.77
N LEU A 55 2.27 -18.97 -16.74
CA LEU A 55 0.97 -19.15 -17.40
C LEU A 55 0.98 -18.70 -18.88
N LYS A 56 2.12 -18.21 -19.40
CA LYS A 56 2.25 -17.62 -20.75
C LYS A 56 1.20 -16.54 -21.05
N LEU A 57 0.79 -15.79 -20.03
CA LEU A 57 -0.19 -14.72 -20.15
C LEU A 57 0.47 -13.39 -20.50
N ASN A 58 -0.26 -12.53 -21.21
CA ASN A 58 0.21 -11.18 -21.47
C ASN A 58 0.02 -10.31 -20.22
N ILE A 59 1.13 -9.72 -19.74
CA ILE A 59 1.14 -8.86 -18.55
C ILE A 59 0.20 -7.65 -18.73
N ALA A 60 0.09 -7.10 -19.94
CA ALA A 60 -0.75 -5.94 -20.21
C ALA A 60 -2.25 -6.23 -19.97
N GLU A 61 -2.71 -7.43 -20.35
CA GLU A 61 -4.09 -7.87 -20.13
C GLU A 61 -4.35 -8.15 -18.65
N TYR A 62 -3.41 -8.81 -17.98
CA TYR A 62 -3.47 -9.05 -16.54
C TYR A 62 -3.54 -7.75 -15.74
N VAL A 63 -2.71 -6.75 -16.07
CA VAL A 63 -2.72 -5.44 -15.42
C VAL A 63 -4.05 -4.73 -15.68
N ARG A 64 -4.55 -4.72 -16.92
CA ARG A 64 -5.83 -4.06 -17.24
C ARG A 64 -7.02 -4.68 -16.51
N PHE A 65 -7.03 -5.99 -16.35
CA PHE A 65 -8.03 -6.71 -15.57
C PHE A 65 -7.91 -6.40 -14.07
N THR A 66 -6.70 -6.52 -13.53
CA THR A 66 -6.43 -6.42 -12.09
C THR A 66 -6.52 -4.98 -11.59
N LEU A 67 -6.32 -3.98 -12.45
CA LEU A 67 -6.35 -2.56 -12.07
C LEU A 67 -7.67 -2.16 -11.41
N LYS A 68 -8.81 -2.60 -11.96
CA LYS A 68 -10.13 -2.31 -11.39
C LYS A 68 -10.29 -2.88 -9.98
N TRP A 69 -9.84 -4.12 -9.80
CA TRP A 69 -9.89 -4.82 -8.52
C TRP A 69 -8.91 -4.26 -7.50
N SER A 70 -7.74 -3.83 -7.95
CA SER A 70 -6.72 -3.16 -7.14
C SER A 70 -7.27 -1.85 -6.57
N ILE A 71 -7.86 -1.00 -7.41
CA ILE A 71 -8.49 0.26 -6.97
C ILE A 71 -9.63 -0.01 -5.99
N LEU A 72 -10.50 -0.99 -6.28
CA LEU A 72 -11.59 -1.37 -5.40
C LEU A 72 -11.09 -1.84 -4.03
N THR A 73 -10.04 -2.66 -4.00
CA THR A 73 -9.45 -3.16 -2.75
C THR A 73 -8.82 -2.03 -1.94
N CYS A 74 -8.12 -1.09 -2.59
CA CYS A 74 -7.62 0.11 -1.92
C CYS A 74 -8.75 0.91 -1.26
N LEU A 75 -9.86 1.14 -1.96
CA LEU A 75 -11.02 1.85 -1.41
C LEU A 75 -11.67 1.09 -0.24
N VAL A 76 -11.77 -0.23 -0.33
CA VAL A 76 -12.28 -1.07 0.77
C VAL A 76 -11.37 -1.00 1.99
N LEU A 77 -10.06 -1.11 1.81
CA LEU A 77 -9.11 -1.01 2.92
C LEU A 77 -9.10 0.38 3.55
N MET A 78 -9.16 1.44 2.74
CA MET A 78 -9.29 2.82 3.23
C MET A 78 -10.57 3.02 4.04
N SER A 79 -11.71 2.52 3.55
CA SER A 79 -12.98 2.64 4.26
C SER A 79 -12.99 1.83 5.56
N ILE A 80 -12.42 0.63 5.59
CA ILE A 80 -12.28 -0.17 6.81
C ILE A 80 -11.38 0.53 7.82
N ALA A 81 -10.22 1.04 7.38
CA ALA A 81 -9.29 1.75 8.26
C ALA A 81 -9.92 3.02 8.86
N TRP A 82 -10.77 3.71 8.10
CA TRP A 82 -11.56 4.82 8.60
C TRP A 82 -12.63 4.36 9.62
N LEU A 83 -13.40 3.32 9.30
CA LEU A 83 -14.46 2.80 10.17
C LEU A 83 -13.94 2.21 11.49
N THR A 84 -12.74 1.62 11.48
CA THR A 84 -12.11 1.03 12.67
C THR A 84 -11.46 2.07 13.59
N GLY A 85 -11.45 3.35 13.20
CA GLY A 85 -10.82 4.41 13.99
C GLY A 85 -9.29 4.36 13.95
N ALA A 86 -8.70 3.50 13.11
CA ALA A 86 -7.26 3.30 13.06
C ALA A 86 -6.51 4.52 12.47
N ILE A 87 -7.24 5.37 11.74
CA ILE A 87 -6.81 6.67 11.22
C ILE A 87 -7.60 7.83 11.86
N MET A 88 -8.40 7.56 12.89
CA MET A 88 -9.28 8.56 13.48
C MET A 88 -8.62 9.17 14.71
N THR A 89 -8.24 10.43 14.51
CA THR A 89 -7.79 11.42 15.49
C THR A 89 -8.49 11.30 16.84
N SER A 90 -7.70 11.14 17.90
CA SER A 90 -7.99 11.68 19.22
C SER A 90 -6.73 12.19 19.89
#